data_AF-A0A973V0D3-F1
#
_entry.id   AF-A0A973V0D3-F1
#
_cell.length_a   1.000
_cell.length_b   1.000
_cell.length_c   1.000
_cell.angle_alpha   90.00
_cell.angle_beta   90.00
_cell.angle_gamma   90.00
#
_symmetry.space_group_name_H-M   'P 1'
#
loop_
_entity.id
_entity.type
_entity.pdbx_description
1 polymer ?
#
loop_
_entity_poly.entity_id
_entity_poly.type
_entity_poly.pdbx_seq_one_letter_code
_entity_poly.pdbx_strand_id
1 'polypeptide(L)'
;MSLLIDTHADAIAPVPDLAEYALHRTADPATFEGVPVPGLAARFYRRDEPGTGRLHSVGRYWLRGRELLMAWGYVDEEHCRFSSVRDERTGWGAVTSGCPIVELVRDGDGHVVGFAVQAADGSWIGDATPDAIGHLPGTSAGCATSGGR
;
A
#
# COMPACT_ATOMS: atom_id res chain seq x y z
N MET A 1 11.53 -8.97 41.81
CA MET A 1 10.23 -8.93 41.10
C MET A 1 10.45 -8.14 39.83
N SER A 2 10.92 -8.82 38.77
CA SER A 2 11.11 -8.19 37.45
C SER A 2 9.81 -8.36 36.67
N LEU A 3 9.17 -7.24 36.35
CA LEU A 3 8.13 -7.18 35.32
C LEU A 3 8.83 -7.31 33.97
N LEU A 4 8.71 -8.49 33.36
CA LEU A 4 8.90 -8.66 31.92
C LEU A 4 7.76 -7.92 31.25
N ILE A 5 8.06 -6.79 30.61
CA ILE A 5 7.16 -6.23 29.61
C ILE A 5 7.33 -7.13 28.40
N ASP A 6 6.42 -8.10 28.25
CA ASP A 6 6.15 -8.79 27.00
C ASP A 6 5.77 -7.74 25.96
N THR A 7 6.78 -7.16 25.33
CA THR A 7 6.59 -6.29 24.17
C THR A 7 6.69 -7.20 22.96
N HIS A 8 5.62 -7.96 22.69
CA HIS A 8 5.29 -8.32 21.32
C HIS A 8 4.85 -7.05 20.57
N ALA A 9 5.71 -6.02 20.55
CA ALA A 9 5.70 -5.08 19.45
C ALA A 9 6.05 -5.97 18.27
N ASP A 10 5.05 -6.27 17.44
CA ASP A 10 5.28 -6.72 16.08
C ASP A 10 6.41 -5.86 15.53
N ALA A 11 7.61 -6.43 15.44
CA ALA A 11 8.75 -5.71 14.94
C ALA A 11 8.36 -5.24 13.54
N ILE A 12 8.30 -3.93 13.36
CA ILE A 12 7.94 -3.34 12.08
C ILE A 12 9.00 -3.84 11.09
N ALA A 13 8.56 -4.67 10.13
CA ALA A 13 9.47 -5.21 9.13
C ALA A 13 10.07 -4.05 8.32
N PRO A 14 11.37 -4.07 8.00
CA PRO A 14 11.95 -3.06 7.14
C PRO A 14 11.31 -3.11 5.75
N VAL A 15 11.45 -2.02 5.00
CA VAL A 15 11.08 -1.98 3.58
C VAL A 15 11.77 -3.15 2.85
N PRO A 16 11.06 -4.03 2.11
CA PRO A 16 11.65 -5.22 1.52
C PRO A 16 12.75 -4.92 0.49
N ASP A 17 13.87 -5.65 0.56
CA ASP A 17 14.83 -5.74 -0.55
C ASP A 17 14.30 -6.70 -1.61
N LEU A 18 13.87 -6.17 -2.75
CA LEU A 18 13.30 -6.95 -3.84
C LEU A 18 14.32 -7.83 -4.57
N ALA A 19 15.63 -7.67 -4.34
CA ALA A 19 16.63 -8.61 -4.85
C ALA A 19 16.47 -10.02 -4.26
N GLU A 20 15.84 -10.12 -3.08
CA GLU A 20 15.55 -11.41 -2.43
C GLU A 20 14.26 -12.07 -2.94
N TYR A 21 13.53 -11.42 -3.86
CA TYR A 21 12.24 -11.88 -4.34
C TYR A 21 12.25 -12.18 -5.84
N ALA A 22 11.47 -13.17 -6.24
CA ALA A 22 11.17 -13.41 -7.64
C ALA A 22 9.99 -12.55 -8.10
N LEU A 23 10.08 -11.97 -9.30
CA LEU A 23 8.92 -11.33 -9.94
C LEU A 23 7.87 -12.39 -10.24
N HIS A 24 6.66 -12.21 -9.70
CA HIS A 24 5.54 -13.13 -9.89
C HIS A 24 4.58 -12.66 -10.99
N ARG A 25 4.18 -11.38 -10.98
CA ARG A 25 3.28 -10.81 -12.01
C ARG A 25 3.44 -9.30 -12.14
N THR A 26 2.95 -8.75 -13.25
CA THR A 26 2.90 -7.31 -13.51
C THR A 26 1.48 -6.89 -13.91
N ALA A 27 1.14 -5.61 -13.70
CA ALA A 27 -0.10 -4.99 -14.16
C ALA A 27 0.20 -3.56 -14.62
N ASP A 28 -0.02 -3.29 -15.91
CA ASP A 28 0.21 -1.98 -16.53
C ASP A 28 -0.78 -1.81 -17.72
N PRO A 29 -1.90 -1.09 -17.55
CA PRO A 29 -2.28 -0.37 -16.35
C PRO A 29 -2.72 -1.30 -15.20
N ALA A 30 -2.53 -0.84 -13.98
CA ALA A 30 -3.07 -1.47 -12.77
C ALA A 30 -4.43 -0.86 -12.40
N THR A 31 -5.24 -1.66 -11.70
CA THR A 31 -6.53 -1.25 -11.15
C THR A 31 -6.43 -1.14 -9.63
N PHE A 32 -7.19 -0.22 -9.03
CA PHE A 32 -7.44 -0.19 -7.60
C PHE A 32 -8.90 -0.54 -7.33
N GLU A 33 -9.16 -1.57 -6.51
CA GLU A 33 -10.52 -2.10 -6.25
C GLU A 33 -11.34 -2.39 -7.53
N GLY A 34 -10.65 -2.88 -8.57
CA GLY A 34 -11.27 -3.16 -9.87
C GLY A 34 -11.49 -1.92 -10.75
N VAL A 35 -11.19 -0.71 -10.25
CA VAL A 35 -11.29 0.53 -11.00
C VAL A 35 -9.96 0.84 -11.69
N PRO A 36 -9.94 1.04 -13.03
CA PRO A 36 -8.74 1.49 -13.73
C PRO A 36 -8.27 2.85 -13.23
N VAL A 37 -6.97 2.98 -12.98
CA VAL A 37 -6.36 4.23 -12.53
C VAL A 37 -5.36 4.69 -13.59
N PRO A 38 -5.59 5.86 -14.23
CA PRO A 38 -4.70 6.36 -15.27
C PRO A 38 -3.24 6.51 -14.81
N GLY A 39 -2.33 5.80 -15.47
CA GLY A 39 -0.90 5.85 -15.18
C GLY A 39 -0.45 5.05 -13.96
N LEU A 40 -1.34 4.30 -13.30
CA LEU A 40 -0.94 3.38 -12.24
C LEU A 40 -0.40 2.08 -12.87
N ALA A 41 0.74 1.62 -12.37
CA ALA A 41 1.34 0.34 -12.71
C ALA A 41 1.77 -0.38 -11.43
N ALA A 42 1.78 -1.71 -11.46
CA ALA A 42 2.16 -2.54 -10.32
C ALA A 42 3.01 -3.74 -10.73
N ARG A 43 3.93 -4.12 -9.86
CA ARG A 43 4.69 -5.36 -9.94
C ARG A 43 4.56 -6.09 -8.61
N PHE A 44 4.33 -7.40 -8.69
CA PHE A 44 4.10 -8.25 -7.55
C PHE A 44 5.20 -9.29 -7.48
N TYR A 45 5.81 -9.41 -6.32
CA TYR A 45 6.98 -10.22 -6.05
C TYR A 45 6.67 -11.24 -4.97
N ARG A 46 7.35 -12.39 -5.02
CA ARG A 46 7.16 -13.46 -4.04
C ARG A 46 8.48 -14.09 -3.64
N ARG A 47 8.54 -14.60 -2.41
CA ARG A 47 9.67 -15.34 -1.86
C ARG A 47 9.16 -16.33 -0.82
N ASP A 48 9.61 -17.58 -0.90
CA ASP A 48 9.31 -18.59 0.12
C ASP A 48 9.91 -18.18 1.47
N GLU A 49 9.18 -18.44 2.56
CA GLU A 49 9.67 -18.33 3.91
C GLU A 49 10.28 -19.67 4.36
N PRO A 50 11.60 -19.72 4.61
CA PRO A 50 12.25 -20.95 5.03
C PRO A 50 11.69 -21.49 6.33
N GLY A 51 11.36 -22.79 6.34
CA GLY A 51 10.93 -23.50 7.55
C GLY A 51 9.46 -23.35 7.93
N THR A 52 8.70 -22.43 7.31
CA THR A 52 7.25 -22.29 7.57
C THR A 52 6.40 -22.74 6.39
N GLY A 53 6.96 -22.71 5.17
CA GLY A 53 6.21 -22.98 3.94
C GLY A 53 5.27 -21.85 3.53
N ARG A 54 5.32 -20.69 4.22
CA ARG A 54 4.55 -19.51 3.85
C ARG A 54 5.22 -18.75 2.71
N LEU A 55 4.42 -17.99 1.97
CA LEU A 55 4.89 -17.25 0.81
C LEU A 55 4.78 -15.75 1.09
N HIS A 56 5.92 -15.08 1.23
CA HIS A 56 5.97 -13.62 1.30
C HIS A 56 5.50 -13.04 -0.04
N SER A 57 4.75 -11.94 0.02
CA SER A 57 4.26 -11.22 -1.14
C SER A 57 4.50 -9.72 -0.98
N VAL A 58 5.03 -9.07 -2.01
CA VAL A 58 5.25 -7.63 -2.05
C VAL A 58 4.62 -7.06 -3.32
N GLY A 59 3.73 -6.09 -3.17
CA GLY A 59 3.26 -5.24 -4.26
C GLY A 59 4.04 -3.93 -4.28
N ARG A 60 4.63 -3.58 -5.41
CA ARG A 60 5.31 -2.29 -5.67
C ARG A 60 4.55 -1.55 -6.75
N TYR A 61 4.27 -0.27 -6.50
CA TYR A 61 3.40 0.52 -7.36
C TYR A 61 4.09 1.78 -7.86
N TRP A 62 3.77 2.15 -9.10
CA TRP A 62 4.21 3.36 -9.75
C TRP A 62 3.00 4.13 -10.24
N LEU A 63 3.05 5.45 -10.11
CA LEU A 63 2.08 6.38 -10.68
C LEU A 63 2.82 7.28 -11.67
N ARG A 64 2.43 7.21 -12.95
CA ARG A 64 3.01 7.99 -14.05
C ARG A 64 4.54 7.84 -14.11
N GLY A 65 5.02 6.60 -13.92
CA GLY A 65 6.44 6.25 -13.90
C GLY A 65 7.18 6.59 -12.60
N ARG A 66 6.56 7.32 -11.67
CA ARG A 66 7.15 7.65 -10.36
C ARG A 66 6.77 6.55 -9.38
N GLU A 67 7.75 6.04 -8.66
CA GLU A 67 7.51 5.00 -7.68
C GLU A 67 6.82 5.56 -6.45
N LEU A 68 5.72 4.93 -6.03
CA LEU A 68 4.77 5.54 -5.10
C LEU A 68 4.70 4.81 -3.76
N LEU A 69 4.50 3.49 -3.77
CA LEU A 69 4.35 2.72 -2.54
C LEU A 69 4.78 1.27 -2.69
N MET A 70 5.11 0.65 -1.55
CA MET A 70 5.17 -0.80 -1.40
C MET A 70 4.24 -1.25 -0.29
N ALA A 71 3.60 -2.40 -0.49
CA ALA A 71 2.80 -3.07 0.52
C ALA A 71 3.14 -4.56 0.52
N TRP A 72 3.29 -5.16 1.70
CA TRP A 72 3.73 -6.54 1.84
C TRP A 72 3.09 -7.27 3.01
N GLY A 73 3.18 -8.58 2.95
CA GLY A 73 2.60 -9.54 3.89
C GLY A 73 2.77 -10.95 3.32
N TYR A 74 1.81 -11.82 3.59
CA TYR A 74 1.81 -13.18 3.05
C TYR A 74 0.67 -13.41 2.07
N VAL A 75 0.85 -14.36 1.14
CA VAL A 75 -0.19 -14.71 0.15
C VAL A 75 -1.44 -15.31 0.79
N ASP A 76 -1.31 -15.91 1.97
CA ASP A 76 -2.40 -16.52 2.73
C ASP A 76 -3.17 -15.51 3.62
N GLU A 77 -2.82 -14.22 3.55
CA GLU A 77 -3.48 -13.14 4.30
C GLU A 77 -4.38 -12.30 3.38
N GLU A 78 -5.54 -11.88 3.90
CA GLU A 78 -6.49 -11.04 3.17
C GLU A 78 -5.99 -9.59 3.01
N HIS A 79 -5.15 -9.13 3.94
CA HIS A 79 -4.68 -7.76 4.02
C HIS A 79 -3.16 -7.72 4.06
N CYS A 80 -2.60 -6.63 3.53
CA CYS A 80 -1.17 -6.35 3.68
C CYS A 80 -0.87 -6.17 5.17
N ARG A 81 0.22 -6.77 5.64
CA ARG A 81 0.68 -6.61 7.02
C ARG A 81 1.39 -5.28 7.24
N PHE A 82 2.06 -4.78 6.20
CA PHE A 82 2.83 -3.55 6.24
C PHE A 82 2.78 -2.80 4.92
N SER A 83 3.04 -1.51 4.98
CA SER A 83 3.21 -0.65 3.82
C SER A 83 4.22 0.47 4.07
N SER A 84 4.75 1.04 3.01
CA SER A 84 5.59 2.24 3.04
C SER A 84 5.35 3.04 1.76
N VAL A 85 5.35 4.36 1.89
CA VAL A 85 5.15 5.32 0.80
C VAL A 85 6.50 5.95 0.46
N ARG A 86 6.77 6.12 -0.83
CA ARG A 86 7.97 6.77 -1.32
C ARG A 86 7.67 8.23 -1.65
N ASP A 87 8.36 9.13 -0.97
CA ASP A 87 8.48 10.52 -1.38
C ASP A 87 9.72 10.66 -2.28
N GLU A 88 9.63 11.47 -3.32
CA GLU A 88 10.74 11.61 -4.26
C GLU A 88 11.95 12.36 -3.71
N ARG A 89 11.74 13.22 -2.71
CA ARG A 89 12.79 14.03 -2.11
C ARG A 89 13.48 13.28 -0.98
N THR A 90 12.71 12.56 -0.16
CA THR A 90 13.22 11.90 1.04
C THR A 90 13.39 10.38 0.89
N GLY A 91 12.83 9.79 -0.16
CA GLY A 91 12.88 8.35 -0.41
C GLY A 91 11.76 7.60 0.31
N TRP A 92 12.04 6.38 0.74
CA TRP A 92 11.07 5.57 1.47
C TRP A 92 10.79 6.17 2.84
N GLY A 93 9.52 6.44 3.12
CA GLY A 93 9.05 6.87 4.43
C GLY A 93 9.03 5.74 5.45
N ALA A 94 8.64 6.08 6.68
CA ALA A 94 8.46 5.10 7.74
C ALA A 94 7.46 4.00 7.32
N VAL A 95 7.69 2.79 7.82
CA VAL A 95 6.78 1.67 7.59
C VAL A 95 5.57 1.79 8.50
N THR A 96 4.39 1.59 7.92
CA THR A 96 3.10 1.59 8.59
C THR A 96 2.58 0.15 8.69
N SER A 97 1.91 -0.18 9.79
CA SER A 97 1.18 -1.45 9.90
C SER A 97 -0.11 -1.39 9.06
N GLY A 98 -0.41 -2.50 8.38
CA GLY A 98 -1.60 -2.63 7.54
C GLY A 98 -1.43 -2.14 6.10
N CYS A 99 -2.55 -2.17 5.38
CA CYS A 99 -2.69 -1.66 4.03
C CYS A 99 -2.44 -0.15 3.95
N PRO A 100 -1.93 0.36 2.82
CA PRO A 100 -1.80 1.79 2.60
C PRO A 100 -3.18 2.48 2.61
N ILE A 101 -3.24 3.69 3.16
CA ILE A 101 -4.42 4.57 3.05
C ILE A 101 -4.34 5.27 1.70
N VAL A 102 -5.35 5.11 0.86
CA VAL A 102 -5.34 5.58 -0.53
C VAL A 102 -6.64 6.28 -0.90
N GLU A 103 -6.55 7.21 -1.83
CA GLU A 103 -7.68 7.94 -2.40
C GLU A 103 -7.63 7.92 -3.92
N LEU A 104 -8.79 7.68 -4.55
CA LEU A 104 -8.98 7.89 -5.98
C LEU A 104 -9.34 9.35 -6.23
N VAL A 105 -8.50 10.03 -7.01
CA VAL A 105 -8.77 11.41 -7.41
C VAL A 105 -9.75 11.38 -8.59
N ARG A 106 -10.83 12.15 -8.48
CA ARG A 106 -11.88 12.24 -9.50
C ARG A 106 -12.03 13.64 -10.06
N ASP A 107 -12.40 13.75 -11.32
CA ASP A 107 -12.80 15.02 -11.93
C ASP A 107 -14.22 15.45 -11.51
N GLY A 108 -14.67 16.60 -11.99
CA GLY A 108 -16.01 17.13 -11.70
C GLY A 108 -17.17 16.27 -12.22
N ASP A 109 -16.88 15.36 -13.16
CA ASP A 109 -17.86 14.42 -13.72
C ASP A 109 -17.80 13.04 -13.02
N GLY A 110 -16.89 12.87 -12.05
CA GLY A 110 -16.74 11.65 -11.25
C GLY A 110 -15.81 10.60 -11.86
N HIS A 111 -15.13 10.87 -12.98
CA HIS A 111 -14.17 9.93 -13.57
C HIS A 111 -12.88 9.88 -12.75
N VAL A 112 -12.29 8.69 -12.62
CA VAL A 112 -10.97 8.55 -11.97
C VAL A 112 -9.89 9.15 -12.86
N VAL A 113 -9.22 10.16 -12.35
CA VAL A 113 -8.13 10.88 -13.03
C VAL A 113 -6.79 10.74 -12.33
N GLY A 114 -6.76 10.19 -11.12
CA GLY A 114 -5.52 10.04 -10.36
C GLY A 114 -5.64 9.17 -9.12
N PHE A 115 -4.53 9.13 -8.39
CA PHE A 115 -4.34 8.30 -7.22
C PHE A 115 -3.46 9.02 -6.21
N ALA A 116 -3.85 9.00 -4.94
CA ALA A 116 -3.07 9.53 -3.84
C ALA A 116 -2.93 8.46 -2.75
N VAL A 117 -1.81 8.49 -2.04
CA VAL A 117 -1.54 7.62 -0.89
C VAL A 117 -1.03 8.46 0.27
N GLN A 118 -1.50 8.16 1.48
CA GLN A 118 -1.05 8.83 2.68
C GLN A 118 0.22 8.16 3.21
N ALA A 119 1.28 8.95 3.39
CA ALA A 119 2.51 8.54 4.05
C ALA A 119 2.34 8.49 5.57
N ALA A 120 3.28 7.84 6.26
CA ALA A 120 3.23 7.65 7.71
C ALA A 120 3.21 8.95 8.53
N ASP A 121 3.70 10.05 7.96
CA ASP A 121 3.66 11.39 8.58
C ASP A 121 2.34 12.15 8.33
N GLY A 122 1.38 11.51 7.65
CA GLY A 122 0.08 12.08 7.29
C GLY A 122 0.06 12.87 5.99
N SER A 123 1.22 13.07 5.34
CA SER A 123 1.28 13.75 4.04
C SER A 123 0.71 12.89 2.91
N TRP A 124 0.11 13.53 1.91
CA TRP A 124 -0.44 12.85 0.74
C TRP A 124 0.53 12.94 -0.45
N ILE A 125 0.87 11.78 -1.03
CA ILE A 125 1.79 11.65 -2.17
C ILE A 125 1.01 11.11 -3.38
N GLY A 126 1.30 11.64 -4.58
CA GLY A 126 0.66 11.24 -5.83
C GLY A 126 -0.04 12.42 -6.49
N ASP A 127 -1.27 12.20 -6.98
CA ASP A 127 -2.09 13.21 -7.66
C ASP A 127 -2.97 14.01 -6.69
N ALA A 128 -2.63 14.02 -5.39
CA ALA A 128 -3.39 14.73 -4.37
C ALA A 128 -3.59 16.20 -4.77
N THR A 129 -4.84 16.64 -4.86
CA THR A 129 -5.18 18.05 -5.05
C THR A 129 -5.45 18.69 -3.69
N PRO A 130 -5.07 19.97 -3.47
CA PRO A 130 -5.39 20.68 -2.24
C PRO A 130 -6.90 20.68 -1.90
N ASP A 131 -7.75 20.67 -2.93
CA ASP A 131 -9.21 20.66 -2.79
C ASP A 131 -9.76 19.32 -2.27
N ALA A 132 -9.08 18.19 -2.53
CA ALA A 132 -9.44 16.88 -1.98
C ALA A 132 -9.16 16.81 -0.46
N ILE A 133 -8.13 17.52 0.02
CA ILE A 133 -7.73 17.56 1.43
C ILE A 133 -8.70 18.40 2.28
N GLY A 134 -9.46 19.31 1.66
CA GLY A 134 -10.31 20.30 2.34
C GLY A 134 -11.78 19.92 2.55
N HIS A 135 -12.27 18.82 1.98
CA HIS A 135 -13.71 18.50 2.02
C HIS A 135 -14.02 17.04 2.39
N LEU A 136 -13.83 16.67 3.66
CA LEU A 136 -14.52 15.51 4.21
C LEU A 136 -15.04 15.79 5.63
N PRO A 137 -16.34 16.09 5.81
CA PRO A 137 -17.05 15.62 7.00
C PRO A 137 -17.19 14.09 6.88
N GLY A 138 -16.30 13.38 7.58
CA GLY A 138 -16.37 11.97 7.96
C GLY A 138 -16.99 10.95 7.00
N THR A 139 -16.17 10.13 6.34
CA THR A 139 -16.52 8.78 5.88
C THR A 139 -15.24 7.98 5.66
N SER A 140 -14.82 7.21 6.67
CA SER A 140 -14.83 5.73 6.72
C SER A 140 -13.70 5.05 5.94
N ALA A 141 -12.67 4.61 6.69
CA ALA A 141 -11.84 3.46 6.34
C ALA A 141 -12.76 2.25 6.11
N GLY A 142 -13.10 1.96 4.86
CA GLY A 142 -13.90 0.81 4.50
C GLY A 142 -13.01 -0.32 4.01
N CYS A 143 -12.78 -1.34 4.84
CA CYS A 143 -12.48 -2.67 4.31
C CYS A 143 -13.73 -3.15 3.57
N ALA A 144 -13.62 -3.42 2.27
CA ALA A 144 -14.66 -4.11 1.52
C ALA A 144 -14.75 -5.56 2.01
N THR A 145 -15.72 -5.85 2.88
CA THR A 145 -16.12 -7.22 3.17
C THR A 145 -16.77 -7.83 1.94
N SER A 146 -16.32 -9.03 1.59
CA SER A 146 -17.00 -9.87 0.62
C SER A 146 -18.38 -10.28 1.15
N GLY A 147 -19.41 -10.17 0.31
CA GLY A 147 -20.81 -10.38 0.68
C GLY A 147 -21.20 -11.85 0.94
N GLY A 148 -22.34 -12.02 1.61
CA GLY A 148 -22.95 -13.34 1.82
C GLY A 148 -24.43 -13.29 2.23
N ARG A 149 -25.30 -13.34 1.20
CA ARG A 149 -26.75 -13.64 1.14
C ARG A 149 -27.75 -12.68 1.77
#